data_AF-A0A7Y5EXT4-F1
#
_entry.id   AF-A0A7Y5EXT4-F1
#
_cell.length_a   1.000
_cell.length_b   1.000
_cell.length_c   1.000
_cell.angle_alpha   90.00
_cell.angle_beta   90.00
_cell.angle_gamma   90.00
#
_symmetry.space_group_name_H-M   'P 1'
#
loop_
_entity.id
_entity.type
_entity.pdbx_description
1 polymer ?
#
loop_
_entity_poly.entity_id
_entity_poly.type
_entity_poly.pdbx_seq_one_letter_code
_entity_poly.pdbx_strand_id
1 'polypeptide(L)'
;MKSQGIPFWVWVCLAGVVAFTFVPLSSRFRAEQSNRAVELSAEIDAIEQLAAGQQLSLDDALDRLKRSGLGAVVVSEETLDDVAKYSGDLRIESLPEGAGTRILATRAIADRLVKGLHIRIGEASVQVASLPDGATEVSVAGYHYATLRGVSLGLPPQWTSVIRSSGLRVIGRMSNPLGANPESVRGSIEWASGQGMAVFLPQGEQVLGRREGLDALIESLRSKGLLYASPEFVKIGGDSNVLREAPDIAVSLHSAQTAELDRMASSEIVERYVRAGRERNCRILLLRPATFSSEAPLEDFAKLAGGIRDGLIRSGAGVGPARPFAPVQTLPFLPALLCLLSAPVAFFAALAITENRSVASLLTVLLLISGAATLTGAFVSYAALALAVLFPVAAFVVCERLEAALPVRFLAVSGVSLIGGLCVAAVLTSPEYFVRGAVFSGVKLSLLGPIALVGAAAFVRYAGGWPSLKQPATWLQLSLGLLVLAAFGMLAIRTGNDNPSAVSDLELRFRAMLDALLYVRPRTKEFLIGHPMLVVSLGLMALHRSGNRKVGGWLALALALAWIGQTGIVNTLCHLHTPLSIGLTRVAVGLMTGGILGGALWLVARRALRPGGA
;
A
#
# COMPACT_ATOMS: atom_id res chain seq x y z
N MET A 1 -1.06 46.29 2.04
CA MET A 1 -2.33 46.29 2.80
C MET A 1 -2.03 45.95 4.25
N LYS A 2 -2.58 46.69 5.23
CA LYS A 2 -2.41 46.42 6.67
C LYS A 2 -2.70 44.95 6.97
N SER A 3 -1.83 44.32 7.76
CA SER A 3 -1.93 42.94 8.27
C SER A 3 -3.30 42.70 8.90
N GLN A 4 -4.28 42.25 8.11
CA GLN A 4 -5.46 41.66 8.69
C GLN A 4 -5.07 40.26 9.13
N GLY A 5 -5.06 40.07 10.45
CA GLY A 5 -4.85 38.77 11.08
C GLY A 5 -5.85 37.72 10.57
N ILE A 6 -5.66 36.48 11.01
CA ILE A 6 -6.53 35.38 10.60
C ILE A 6 -7.93 35.62 11.20
N PRO A 7 -8.99 35.73 10.39
CA PRO A 7 -10.35 35.93 10.91
C PRO A 7 -10.79 34.77 11.81
N PHE A 8 -11.53 35.06 12.88
CA PHE A 8 -12.01 34.06 13.83
C PHE A 8 -12.81 32.93 13.16
N TRP A 9 -13.62 33.25 12.16
CA TRP A 9 -14.42 32.26 11.43
C TRP A 9 -13.57 31.19 10.72
N VAL A 10 -12.31 31.48 10.35
CA VAL A 10 -11.41 30.47 9.77
C VAL A 10 -11.15 29.35 10.77
N TRP A 11 -10.92 29.70 12.04
CA TRP A 11 -10.72 28.73 13.12
C TRP A 11 -11.98 27.94 13.41
N VAL A 12 -13.16 28.58 13.35
CA VAL A 12 -14.46 27.91 13.49
C VAL A 12 -14.68 26.88 12.37
N CYS A 13 -14.38 27.23 11.11
CA CYS A 13 -14.46 26.31 9.99
C CYS A 13 -13.49 25.13 10.15
N LEU A 14 -12.25 25.38 10.57
CA LEU A 14 -11.26 24.33 10.84
C LEU A 14 -11.74 23.38 11.95
N ALA A 15 -12.31 23.91 13.03
CA ALA A 15 -12.89 23.11 14.11
C ALA A 15 -14.09 22.27 13.61
N GLY A 16 -14.94 22.85 12.76
CA GLY A 16 -16.03 22.14 12.10
C GLY A 16 -15.54 20.98 11.24
N VAL A 17 -14.52 21.18 10.41
CA VAL A 17 -13.88 20.11 9.61
C VAL A 17 -13.44 18.97 10.52
N VAL A 18 -12.70 19.26 11.60
CA VAL A 18 -12.24 18.23 12.54
C VAL A 18 -13.42 17.45 13.14
N ALA A 19 -14.46 18.15 13.61
CA ALA A 19 -15.63 17.50 14.21
C ALA A 19 -16.30 16.50 13.26
N PHE A 20 -16.47 16.85 11.98
CA PHE A 20 -17.09 15.96 10.99
C PHE A 20 -16.16 14.83 10.50
N THR A 21 -14.84 14.96 10.67
CA THR A 21 -13.92 13.83 10.41
C THR A 21 -13.94 12.76 11.51
N PHE A 22 -14.46 13.04 12.69
CA PHE A 22 -14.39 12.12 13.83
C PHE A 22 -15.16 10.81 13.60
N VAL A 23 -16.37 10.88 13.04
CA VAL A 23 -17.23 9.70 12.81
C VAL A 23 -16.59 8.67 11.86
N PRO A 24 -16.18 9.02 10.62
CA PRO A 24 -15.56 8.06 9.70
C PRO A 24 -14.21 7.56 10.23
N LEU A 25 -13.40 8.43 10.85
CA LEU A 25 -12.09 8.04 11.36
C LEU A 25 -12.18 7.14 12.59
N SER A 26 -13.17 7.33 13.46
CA SER A 26 -13.42 6.42 14.59
C SER A 26 -14.00 5.08 14.13
N SER A 27 -14.85 5.08 13.10
CA SER A 27 -15.32 3.86 12.43
C SER A 27 -14.15 3.06 11.83
N ARG A 28 -13.28 3.74 11.07
CA ARG A 28 -12.03 3.20 10.54
C ARG A 28 -11.14 2.63 11.65
N PHE A 29 -10.90 3.42 12.69
CA PHE A 29 -10.08 2.99 13.81
C PHE A 29 -10.64 1.71 14.45
N ARG A 30 -11.95 1.62 14.68
CA ARG A 30 -12.58 0.39 15.21
C ARG A 30 -12.40 -0.81 14.27
N ALA A 31 -12.57 -0.62 12.97
CA ALA A 31 -12.34 -1.69 11.98
C ALA A 31 -10.87 -2.19 12.02
N GLU A 32 -9.90 -1.27 12.01
CA GLU A 32 -8.47 -1.60 12.14
C GLU A 32 -8.14 -2.30 13.46
N GLN A 33 -8.78 -1.90 14.56
CA GLN A 33 -8.58 -2.49 15.88
C GLN A 33 -9.18 -3.89 16.02
N SER A 34 -10.35 -4.12 15.41
CA SER A 34 -11.04 -5.41 15.45
C SER A 34 -10.33 -6.51 14.66
N ASN A 35 -9.52 -6.15 13.67
CA ASN A 35 -8.82 -7.08 12.80
C ASN A 35 -7.30 -6.89 12.85
N ARG A 36 -6.70 -7.43 13.92
CA ARG A 36 -5.24 -7.46 14.12
C ARG A 36 -4.61 -8.82 13.82
N ALA A 37 -5.41 -9.81 13.41
CA ALA A 37 -4.94 -11.16 13.16
C ALA A 37 -4.13 -11.21 11.84
N VAL A 38 -2.93 -11.76 11.91
CA VAL A 38 -2.04 -11.98 10.78
C VAL A 38 -1.76 -13.47 10.68
N GLU A 39 -2.00 -14.02 9.50
CA GLU A 39 -1.71 -15.41 9.20
C GLU A 39 -0.37 -15.54 8.49
N LEU A 40 0.47 -16.44 9.00
CA LEU A 40 1.71 -16.84 8.35
C LEU A 40 1.41 -18.01 7.43
N SER A 41 1.86 -17.92 6.18
CA SER A 41 1.75 -18.99 5.19
C SER A 41 3.07 -19.26 4.48
N ALA A 42 3.19 -20.42 3.85
CA ALA A 42 4.36 -20.82 3.06
C ALA A 42 3.90 -21.69 1.87
N GLU A 43 4.67 -21.71 0.79
CA GLU A 43 4.39 -22.56 -0.38
C GLU A 43 4.73 -24.03 -0.06
N ILE A 44 3.84 -24.95 -0.42
CA ILE A 44 4.01 -26.38 -0.11
C ILE A 44 5.30 -26.94 -0.72
N ASP A 45 5.62 -26.56 -1.96
CA ASP A 45 6.83 -26.99 -2.67
C ASP A 45 8.11 -26.60 -1.90
N ALA A 46 8.12 -25.42 -1.30
CA ALA A 46 9.25 -24.96 -0.49
C ALA A 46 9.38 -25.78 0.80
N ILE A 47 8.26 -26.12 1.45
CA ILE A 47 8.26 -26.96 2.66
C ILE A 47 8.75 -28.37 2.33
N GLU A 48 8.26 -28.95 1.24
CA GLU A 48 8.66 -30.27 0.77
C GLU A 48 10.17 -30.31 0.47
N GLN A 49 10.70 -29.36 -0.28
CA GLN A 49 12.13 -29.29 -0.61
C GLN A 49 13.01 -29.18 0.65
N LEU A 50 12.59 -28.36 1.62
CA LEU A 50 13.30 -28.21 2.90
C LEU A 50 13.26 -29.48 3.76
N ALA A 51 12.14 -30.21 3.73
CA ALA A 51 11.99 -31.48 4.42
C ALA A 51 12.85 -32.57 3.78
N ALA A 52 12.81 -32.68 2.45
CA ALA A 52 13.60 -33.63 1.68
C ALA A 52 15.11 -33.42 1.89
N GLY A 53 15.57 -32.16 1.92
CA GLY A 53 16.96 -31.81 2.20
C GLY A 53 17.48 -32.26 3.57
N GLN A 54 16.59 -32.58 4.51
CA GLN A 54 16.92 -33.09 5.85
C GLN A 54 16.35 -34.48 6.12
N GLN A 55 15.87 -35.19 5.09
CA GLN A 55 15.30 -36.54 5.21
C GLN A 55 14.11 -36.61 6.21
N LEU A 56 13.33 -35.53 6.29
CA LEU A 56 12.12 -35.46 7.10
C LEU A 56 10.89 -35.73 6.26
N SER A 57 9.84 -36.28 6.89
CA SER A 57 8.53 -36.36 6.26
C SER A 57 7.90 -34.97 6.12
N LEU A 58 6.97 -34.85 5.18
CA LEU A 58 6.21 -33.61 5.01
C LEU A 58 5.38 -33.28 6.26
N ASP A 59 4.75 -34.29 6.88
CA ASP A 59 3.96 -34.13 8.10
C ASP A 59 4.81 -33.57 9.25
N ASP A 60 6.03 -34.09 9.43
CA ASP A 60 6.98 -33.58 10.43
C ASP A 60 7.36 -32.12 10.15
N ALA A 61 7.56 -31.76 8.88
CA ALA A 61 7.90 -30.41 8.50
C ALA A 61 6.76 -29.43 8.75
N LEU A 62 5.53 -29.80 8.40
CA LEU A 62 4.33 -29.02 8.65
C LEU A 62 4.10 -28.83 10.16
N ASP A 63 4.27 -29.87 10.96
CA ASP A 63 4.13 -29.80 12.41
C ASP A 63 5.15 -28.87 13.06
N ARG A 64 6.42 -28.93 12.61
CA ARG A 64 7.49 -28.01 13.09
C ARG A 64 7.17 -26.55 12.74
N LEU A 65 6.73 -26.29 11.51
CA LEU A 65 6.39 -24.93 11.07
C LEU A 65 5.12 -24.40 11.76
N LYS A 66 4.12 -25.27 11.99
CA LYS A 66 2.92 -24.94 12.75
C LYS A 66 3.25 -24.51 14.19
N ARG A 67 4.13 -25.23 14.88
CA ARG A 67 4.64 -24.81 16.21
C ARG A 67 5.36 -23.47 16.18
N SER A 68 5.94 -23.11 15.04
CA SER A 68 6.61 -21.83 14.80
C SER A 68 5.67 -20.69 14.41
N GLY A 69 4.35 -20.97 14.28
CA GLY A 69 3.31 -19.98 14.01
C GLY A 69 2.72 -20.03 12.61
N LEU A 70 3.09 -20.99 11.76
CA LEU A 70 2.47 -21.21 10.45
C LEU A 70 0.98 -21.56 10.64
N GLY A 71 0.08 -20.86 9.94
CA GLY A 71 -1.37 -21.06 10.02
C GLY A 71 -2.01 -21.55 8.72
N ALA A 72 -1.31 -21.38 7.59
CA ALA A 72 -1.80 -21.79 6.28
C ALA A 72 -0.67 -22.24 5.35
N VAL A 73 -1.03 -22.96 4.30
CA VAL A 73 -0.11 -23.41 3.26
C VAL A 73 -0.69 -23.07 1.89
N VAL A 74 0.16 -22.52 1.02
CA VAL A 74 -0.18 -22.20 -0.37
C VAL A 74 0.09 -23.42 -1.24
N VAL A 75 -0.94 -23.83 -1.99
CA VAL A 75 -0.90 -24.96 -2.92
C VAL A 75 -1.29 -24.46 -4.29
N SER A 76 -0.42 -24.65 -5.28
CA SER A 76 -0.72 -24.33 -6.67
C SER A 76 -1.56 -25.43 -7.31
N GLU A 77 -2.37 -25.09 -8.29
CA GLU A 77 -3.00 -26.09 -9.14
C GLU A 77 -1.95 -26.86 -9.96
N GLU A 78 -2.20 -28.15 -10.16
CA GLU A 78 -1.42 -28.96 -11.10
C GLU A 78 -2.02 -28.81 -12.50
N THR A 79 -1.19 -28.52 -13.50
CA THR A 79 -1.62 -28.58 -14.89
C THR A 79 -1.42 -29.98 -15.47
N LEU A 80 -2.09 -30.23 -16.58
CA LEU A 80 -1.94 -31.47 -17.34
C LEU A 80 -0.47 -31.72 -17.76
N ASP A 81 0.27 -30.65 -18.09
CA ASP A 81 1.70 -30.72 -18.40
C ASP A 81 2.55 -31.07 -17.19
N ASP A 82 2.21 -30.56 -16.00
CA ASP A 82 2.94 -30.87 -14.76
C ASP A 82 2.82 -32.37 -14.44
N VAL A 83 1.59 -32.90 -14.47
CA VAL A 83 1.37 -34.32 -14.20
C VAL A 83 2.05 -35.19 -15.25
N ALA A 84 1.96 -34.85 -16.54
CA ALA A 84 2.62 -35.60 -17.61
C ALA A 84 4.15 -35.64 -17.47
N LYS A 85 4.77 -34.56 -16.96
CA LYS A 85 6.22 -34.48 -16.78
C LYS A 85 6.73 -35.14 -15.50
N TYR A 86 6.01 -35.00 -14.40
CA TYR A 86 6.54 -35.29 -13.07
C TYR A 86 5.97 -36.53 -12.39
N SER A 87 4.77 -37.00 -12.78
CA SER A 87 4.13 -38.16 -12.13
C SER A 87 4.31 -39.48 -12.90
N GLY A 88 4.46 -39.43 -14.23
CA GLY A 88 4.38 -40.63 -15.07
C GLY A 88 2.98 -41.24 -15.20
N ASP A 89 1.96 -40.63 -14.59
CA ASP A 89 0.57 -41.12 -14.58
C ASP A 89 -0.20 -40.85 -15.88
N LEU A 90 0.38 -40.07 -16.79
CA LEU A 90 -0.22 -39.70 -18.07
C LEU A 90 0.71 -40.08 -19.22
N ARG A 91 0.14 -40.77 -20.21
CA ARG A 91 0.77 -40.97 -21.52
C ARG A 91 -0.06 -40.28 -22.58
N ILE A 92 0.59 -39.43 -23.36
CA ILE A 92 -0.08 -38.51 -24.29
C ILE A 92 0.32 -38.87 -25.71
N GLU A 93 -0.68 -39.08 -26.55
CA GLU A 93 -0.51 -39.42 -27.96
C GLU A 93 -1.33 -38.43 -28.81
N SER A 94 -0.64 -37.65 -29.65
CA SER A 94 -1.30 -36.78 -30.62
C SER A 94 -1.89 -37.63 -31.75
N LEU A 95 -3.18 -37.45 -32.06
CA LEU A 95 -3.83 -38.17 -33.14
C LEU A 95 -3.49 -37.51 -34.50
N PRO A 96 -3.41 -38.29 -35.61
CA PRO A 96 -3.16 -37.75 -36.95
C PRO A 96 -4.21 -36.71 -37.41
N GLU A 97 -3.80 -35.83 -38.33
CA GLU A 97 -4.67 -34.90 -39.08
C GLU A 97 -5.61 -34.00 -38.23
N GLY A 98 -5.17 -33.55 -37.05
CA GLY A 98 -5.98 -32.64 -36.23
C GLY A 98 -7.22 -33.28 -35.60
N ALA A 99 -7.31 -34.62 -35.62
CA ALA A 99 -8.40 -35.38 -35.02
C ALA A 99 -8.52 -35.16 -33.51
N GLY A 100 -7.41 -34.87 -32.82
CA GLY A 100 -7.42 -34.52 -31.40
C GLY A 100 -6.20 -35.02 -30.62
N THR A 101 -6.36 -35.13 -29.31
CA THR A 101 -5.34 -35.67 -28.39
C THR A 101 -5.91 -36.86 -27.64
N ARG A 102 -5.17 -37.97 -27.60
CA ARG A 102 -5.49 -39.15 -26.81
C ARG A 102 -4.60 -39.17 -25.56
N ILE A 103 -5.23 -39.35 -24.40
CA ILE A 103 -4.56 -39.32 -23.10
C ILE A 103 -4.89 -40.62 -22.37
N LEU A 104 -3.88 -41.41 -22.08
CA LEU A 104 -3.98 -42.59 -21.23
C LEU A 104 -3.62 -42.18 -19.81
N ALA A 105 -4.56 -42.34 -18.89
CA ALA A 105 -4.45 -41.96 -17.49
C ALA A 105 -4.53 -43.17 -16.57
N THR A 106 -3.71 -43.19 -15.53
CA THR A 106 -3.85 -44.18 -14.44
C THR A 106 -5.13 -43.92 -13.66
N ARG A 107 -5.61 -44.95 -12.94
CA ARG A 107 -6.82 -44.87 -12.10
C ARG A 107 -6.76 -43.74 -11.06
N ALA A 108 -5.56 -43.39 -10.60
CA ALA A 108 -5.36 -42.37 -9.58
C ALA A 108 -5.67 -40.94 -10.09
N ILE A 109 -5.40 -40.67 -11.37
CA ILE A 109 -5.58 -39.33 -11.97
C ILE A 109 -6.77 -39.23 -12.91
N ALA A 110 -7.31 -40.36 -13.39
CA ALA A 110 -8.40 -40.41 -14.36
C ALA A 110 -9.57 -39.46 -14.03
N ASP A 111 -10.09 -39.52 -12.79
CA ASP A 111 -11.23 -38.68 -12.38
C ASP A 111 -10.88 -37.18 -12.39
N ARG A 112 -9.65 -36.82 -11.96
CA ARG A 112 -9.16 -35.44 -11.97
C ARG A 112 -8.97 -34.95 -13.42
N LEU A 113 -8.45 -35.80 -14.29
CA LEU A 113 -8.25 -35.50 -15.70
C LEU A 113 -9.59 -35.22 -16.39
N VAL A 114 -10.55 -36.14 -16.27
CA VAL A 114 -11.89 -36.00 -16.87
C VAL A 114 -12.57 -34.74 -16.34
N LYS A 115 -12.54 -34.52 -15.02
CA LYS A 115 -13.15 -33.33 -14.41
C LYS A 115 -12.51 -32.03 -14.88
N GLY A 116 -11.18 -31.94 -14.91
CA GLY A 116 -10.45 -30.76 -15.38
C GLY A 116 -10.75 -30.44 -16.85
N LEU A 117 -10.81 -31.47 -17.69
CA LEU A 117 -11.19 -31.32 -19.10
C LEU A 117 -12.66 -30.88 -19.23
N HIS A 118 -13.61 -31.52 -18.55
CA HIS A 118 -15.01 -31.11 -18.60
C HIS A 118 -15.23 -29.65 -18.17
N ILE A 119 -14.58 -29.22 -17.09
CA ILE A 119 -14.64 -27.82 -16.63
C ILE A 119 -14.10 -26.86 -17.69
N ARG A 120 -13.07 -27.27 -18.44
CA ARG A 120 -12.39 -26.40 -19.39
C ARG A 120 -13.04 -26.33 -20.78
N ILE A 121 -13.32 -27.50 -21.36
CA ILE A 121 -13.69 -27.66 -22.77
C ILE A 121 -15.13 -28.17 -22.94
N GLY A 122 -15.81 -28.52 -21.84
CA GLY A 122 -17.16 -29.07 -21.86
C GLY A 122 -17.20 -30.57 -22.17
N GLU A 123 -18.29 -31.23 -21.78
CA GLU A 123 -18.44 -32.69 -21.90
C GLU A 123 -18.49 -33.16 -23.35
N ALA A 124 -19.05 -32.36 -24.27
CA ALA A 124 -19.27 -32.75 -25.66
C ALA A 124 -17.98 -33.05 -26.46
N SER A 125 -16.84 -32.50 -26.03
CA SER A 125 -15.54 -32.68 -26.70
C SER A 125 -14.67 -33.75 -26.06
N VAL A 126 -15.12 -34.39 -24.98
CA VAL A 126 -14.34 -35.35 -24.19
C VAL A 126 -15.01 -36.72 -24.24
N GLN A 127 -14.32 -37.69 -24.83
CA GLN A 127 -14.76 -39.08 -24.84
C GLN A 127 -13.92 -39.87 -23.85
N VAL A 128 -14.59 -40.58 -22.94
CA VAL A 128 -13.95 -41.36 -21.87
C VAL A 128 -14.23 -42.84 -22.10
N ALA A 129 -13.18 -43.64 -22.22
CA ALA A 129 -13.26 -45.10 -22.32
C ALA A 129 -12.49 -45.74 -21.16
N SER A 130 -13.12 -46.68 -20.46
CA SER A 130 -12.46 -47.48 -19.42
C SER A 130 -11.71 -48.65 -20.05
N LEU A 131 -10.44 -48.83 -19.68
CA LEU A 131 -9.62 -49.95 -20.15
C LEU A 131 -9.69 -51.13 -19.16
N PRO A 132 -9.45 -52.38 -19.62
CA PRO A 132 -9.52 -53.58 -18.79
C PRO A 132 -8.62 -53.55 -17.56
N ASP A 133 -7.49 -52.85 -17.65
CA ASP A 133 -6.48 -52.76 -16.59
C ASP A 133 -6.81 -51.68 -15.53
N GLY A 134 -8.00 -51.08 -15.60
CA GLY A 134 -8.43 -50.00 -14.71
C GLY A 134 -7.85 -48.61 -15.06
N ALA A 135 -7.06 -48.52 -16.12
CA ALA A 135 -6.67 -47.25 -16.73
C ALA A 135 -7.86 -46.61 -17.47
N THR A 136 -7.80 -45.31 -17.66
CA THR A 136 -8.82 -44.56 -18.40
C THR A 136 -8.19 -43.91 -19.61
N GLU A 137 -8.80 -44.14 -20.76
CA GLU A 137 -8.46 -43.47 -21.99
C GLU A 137 -9.40 -42.27 -22.18
N VAL A 138 -8.83 -41.09 -22.35
CA VAL A 138 -9.56 -39.86 -22.61
C VAL A 138 -9.15 -39.34 -23.98
N SER A 139 -10.10 -39.28 -24.91
CA SER A 139 -9.91 -38.72 -26.23
C SER A 139 -10.57 -37.36 -26.32
N VAL A 140 -9.80 -36.33 -26.66
CA VAL A 140 -10.27 -34.94 -26.77
C VAL A 140 -10.28 -34.54 -28.24
N ALA A 141 -11.47 -34.43 -28.82
CA ALA A 141 -11.64 -34.17 -30.25
C ALA A 141 -11.31 -32.71 -30.61
N GLY A 142 -10.52 -32.51 -31.66
CA GLY A 142 -10.24 -31.17 -32.23
C GLY A 142 -9.27 -30.28 -31.42
N TYR A 143 -8.68 -30.79 -30.33
CA TYR A 143 -7.68 -30.05 -29.55
C TYR A 143 -6.32 -30.75 -29.59
N HIS A 144 -5.27 -30.00 -29.93
CA HIS A 144 -3.89 -30.45 -29.85
C HIS A 144 -3.36 -30.35 -28.41
N TYR A 145 -2.41 -31.22 -28.04
CA TYR A 145 -1.82 -31.24 -26.70
C TYR A 145 -1.29 -29.87 -26.27
N ALA A 146 -0.68 -29.11 -27.19
CA ALA A 146 -0.17 -27.76 -26.92
C ALA A 146 -1.24 -26.80 -26.35
N THR A 147 -2.52 -27.01 -26.69
CA THR A 147 -3.66 -26.24 -26.19
C THR A 147 -4.16 -26.79 -24.85
N LEU A 148 -4.01 -28.09 -24.62
CA LEU A 148 -4.48 -28.79 -23.42
C LEU A 148 -3.45 -28.81 -22.27
N ARG A 149 -2.18 -28.54 -22.55
CA ARG A 149 -1.09 -28.59 -21.56
C ARG A 149 -1.36 -27.70 -20.33
N GLY A 150 -2.00 -26.56 -20.53
CA GLY A 150 -2.35 -25.61 -19.47
C GLY A 150 -3.70 -25.86 -18.80
N VAL A 151 -4.35 -27.00 -19.06
CA VAL A 151 -5.59 -27.36 -18.37
C VAL A 151 -5.28 -27.68 -16.91
N SER A 152 -5.98 -27.01 -16.00
CA SER A 152 -5.89 -27.28 -14.57
C SER A 152 -6.56 -28.60 -14.22
N LEU A 153 -5.86 -29.41 -13.44
CA LEU A 153 -6.33 -30.65 -12.83
C LEU A 153 -6.68 -30.44 -11.35
N GLY A 154 -6.99 -29.20 -10.98
CA GLY A 154 -7.38 -28.80 -9.62
C GLY A 154 -6.20 -28.76 -8.65
N LEU A 155 -6.50 -28.52 -7.38
CA LEU A 155 -5.49 -28.60 -6.31
C LEU A 155 -5.13 -30.07 -6.07
N PRO A 156 -3.86 -30.42 -5.84
CA PRO A 156 -3.49 -31.83 -5.71
C PRO A 156 -4.01 -32.40 -4.37
N PRO A 157 -4.84 -33.46 -4.38
CA PRO A 157 -5.46 -34.00 -3.16
C PRO A 157 -4.45 -34.49 -2.12
N GLN A 158 -3.29 -34.98 -2.56
CA GLN A 158 -2.21 -35.41 -1.67
C GLN A 158 -1.71 -34.26 -0.79
N TRP A 159 -1.61 -33.04 -1.34
CA TRP A 159 -1.20 -31.86 -0.57
C TRP A 159 -2.34 -31.34 0.31
N THR A 160 -3.53 -31.19 -0.26
CA THR A 160 -4.66 -30.60 0.48
C THR A 160 -5.13 -31.47 1.64
N SER A 161 -5.06 -32.79 1.53
CA SER A 161 -5.39 -33.72 2.61
C SER A 161 -4.40 -33.62 3.78
N VAL A 162 -3.10 -33.60 3.51
CA VAL A 162 -2.03 -33.51 4.52
C VAL A 162 -2.05 -32.14 5.24
N ILE A 163 -2.29 -31.05 4.50
CA ILE A 163 -2.41 -29.71 5.09
C ILE A 163 -3.61 -29.67 6.05
N ARG A 164 -4.74 -30.26 5.66
CA ARG A 164 -5.96 -30.28 6.47
C ARG A 164 -5.85 -31.19 7.68
N SER A 165 -5.24 -32.37 7.56
CA SER A 165 -5.00 -33.26 8.72
C SER A 165 -4.07 -32.59 9.73
N SER A 166 -3.12 -31.79 9.26
CA SER A 166 -2.25 -30.94 10.08
C SER A 166 -2.96 -29.74 10.71
N GLY A 167 -4.26 -29.51 10.42
CA GLY A 167 -5.05 -28.41 10.96
C GLY A 167 -4.65 -27.02 10.44
N LEU A 168 -3.97 -26.97 9.28
CA LEU A 168 -3.59 -25.74 8.59
C LEU A 168 -4.65 -25.39 7.52
N ARG A 169 -4.78 -24.11 7.19
CA ARG A 169 -5.69 -23.68 6.10
C ARG A 169 -5.02 -23.85 4.73
N VAL A 170 -5.82 -24.21 3.73
CA VAL A 170 -5.39 -24.31 2.34
C VAL A 170 -5.64 -22.99 1.63
N ILE A 171 -4.57 -22.37 1.12
CA ILE A 171 -4.63 -21.25 0.19
C ILE A 171 -4.42 -21.82 -1.22
N GLY A 172 -5.46 -21.84 -2.04
CA GLY A 172 -5.39 -22.36 -3.41
C GLY A 172 -4.89 -21.28 -4.35
N ARG A 173 -3.74 -21.53 -4.99
CA ARG A 173 -3.16 -20.66 -5.99
C ARG A 173 -3.58 -21.13 -7.38
N MET A 174 -4.38 -20.34 -8.07
CA MET A 174 -5.06 -20.74 -9.30
C MET A 174 -4.84 -19.73 -10.42
N SER A 175 -4.60 -20.22 -11.63
CA SER A 175 -4.33 -19.41 -12.81
C SER A 175 -5.61 -19.03 -13.56
N ASN A 176 -5.46 -18.14 -14.54
CA ASN A 176 -6.51 -17.82 -15.50
C ASN A 176 -6.22 -18.55 -16.83
N PRO A 177 -6.79 -19.76 -17.06
CA PRO A 177 -6.58 -20.49 -18.31
C PRO A 177 -7.26 -19.77 -19.47
N LEU A 178 -6.80 -20.00 -20.72
CA LEU A 178 -7.12 -19.14 -21.87
C LEU A 178 -8.60 -18.78 -22.08
N GLY A 179 -9.44 -19.37 -22.92
CA GLY A 179 -10.89 -19.02 -22.94
C GLY A 179 -11.69 -19.34 -21.66
N ALA A 180 -11.37 -18.78 -20.49
CA ALA A 180 -12.13 -18.95 -19.24
C ALA A 180 -13.48 -18.23 -19.33
N ASN A 181 -14.57 -19.00 -19.22
CA ASN A 181 -15.95 -18.53 -19.26
C ASN A 181 -16.62 -18.67 -17.87
N PRO A 182 -17.80 -18.05 -17.62
CA PRO A 182 -18.47 -18.12 -16.33
C PRO A 182 -18.68 -19.52 -15.76
N GLU A 183 -19.00 -20.51 -16.60
CA GLU A 183 -19.24 -21.89 -16.17
C GLU A 183 -17.95 -22.57 -15.70
N SER A 184 -16.88 -22.46 -16.50
CA SER A 184 -15.55 -22.98 -16.15
C SER A 184 -15.00 -22.35 -14.87
N VAL A 185 -15.28 -21.06 -14.65
CA VAL A 185 -14.88 -20.35 -13.42
C VAL A 185 -15.62 -20.90 -12.21
N ARG A 186 -16.96 -21.04 -12.28
CA ARG A 186 -17.77 -21.64 -11.20
C ARG A 186 -17.31 -23.06 -10.88
N GLY A 187 -17.14 -23.90 -11.91
CA GLY A 187 -16.69 -25.27 -11.76
C GLY A 187 -15.30 -25.37 -11.12
N SER A 188 -14.37 -24.48 -11.48
CA SER A 188 -13.03 -24.44 -10.90
C SER A 188 -13.07 -24.09 -9.41
N ILE A 189 -13.84 -23.07 -9.03
CA ILE A 189 -13.97 -22.65 -7.62
C ILE A 189 -14.70 -23.70 -6.80
N GLU A 190 -15.77 -24.29 -7.33
CA GLU A 190 -16.49 -25.36 -6.66
C GLU A 190 -15.59 -26.59 -6.42
N TRP A 191 -14.80 -26.95 -7.41
CA TRP A 191 -13.86 -28.05 -7.28
C TRP A 191 -12.79 -27.76 -6.21
N ALA A 192 -12.14 -26.60 -6.28
CA ALA A 192 -11.13 -26.21 -5.29
C ALA A 192 -11.71 -26.08 -3.87
N SER A 193 -12.94 -25.58 -3.74
CA SER A 193 -13.68 -25.53 -2.46
C SER A 193 -13.93 -26.94 -1.90
N GLY A 194 -14.36 -27.89 -2.74
CA GLY A 194 -14.51 -29.29 -2.35
C GLY A 194 -13.20 -29.96 -1.92
N GLN A 195 -12.06 -29.44 -2.39
CA GLN A 195 -10.71 -29.86 -1.98
C GLN A 195 -10.23 -29.15 -0.70
N GLY A 196 -11.09 -28.33 -0.06
CA GLY A 196 -10.83 -27.67 1.21
C GLY A 196 -10.08 -26.35 1.12
N MET A 197 -10.03 -25.74 -0.08
CA MET A 197 -9.53 -24.37 -0.23
C MET A 197 -10.35 -23.41 0.65
N ALA A 198 -9.68 -22.56 1.41
CA ALA A 198 -10.31 -21.52 2.23
C ALA A 198 -10.03 -20.10 1.69
N VAL A 199 -8.93 -19.94 0.96
CA VAL A 199 -8.50 -18.66 0.39
C VAL A 199 -8.06 -18.89 -1.06
N PHE A 200 -8.59 -18.08 -1.97
CA PHE A 200 -8.16 -18.02 -3.36
C PHE A 200 -7.01 -17.02 -3.52
N LEU A 201 -5.93 -17.45 -4.17
CA LEU A 201 -4.79 -16.62 -4.53
C LEU A 201 -4.59 -16.66 -6.05
N PRO A 202 -4.63 -15.52 -6.77
CA PRO A 202 -4.36 -15.53 -8.20
C PRO A 202 -2.93 -16.00 -8.54
N GLN A 203 -2.81 -16.77 -9.62
CA GLN A 203 -1.54 -17.20 -10.22
C GLN A 203 -1.31 -16.51 -11.56
N GLY A 204 -0.07 -16.05 -11.78
CA GLY A 204 0.32 -15.40 -13.03
C GLY A 204 -0.09 -13.92 -13.10
N GLU A 205 -0.34 -13.44 -14.32
CA GLU A 205 -0.55 -12.01 -14.59
C GLU A 205 -2.01 -11.58 -14.54
N GLN A 206 -2.97 -12.51 -14.40
CA GLN A 206 -4.40 -12.23 -14.45
C GLN A 206 -5.17 -13.05 -13.43
N VAL A 207 -6.23 -12.45 -12.89
CA VAL A 207 -7.21 -13.14 -12.05
C VAL A 207 -8.08 -14.05 -12.93
N LEU A 208 -8.46 -15.21 -12.39
CA LEU A 208 -9.39 -16.14 -13.02
C LEU A 208 -10.67 -15.41 -13.48
N GLY A 209 -11.02 -15.55 -14.76
CA GLY A 209 -12.24 -14.94 -15.31
C GLY A 209 -12.14 -13.44 -15.66
N ARG A 210 -10.95 -12.81 -15.63
CA ARG A 210 -10.75 -11.35 -15.84
C ARG A 210 -11.61 -10.69 -16.93
N ARG A 211 -11.88 -11.35 -18.06
CA ARG A 211 -12.63 -10.77 -19.19
C ARG A 211 -14.12 -11.05 -19.13
N GLU A 212 -14.52 -12.31 -19.05
CA GLU A 212 -15.92 -12.73 -19.23
C GLU A 212 -16.51 -13.47 -18.02
N GLY A 213 -15.74 -13.74 -16.98
CA GLY A 213 -16.16 -14.58 -15.85
C GLY A 213 -15.84 -14.01 -14.47
N LEU A 214 -15.52 -12.71 -14.36
CA LEU A 214 -15.09 -12.11 -13.11
C LEU A 214 -16.24 -12.04 -12.08
N ASP A 215 -17.43 -11.69 -12.53
CA ASP A 215 -18.64 -11.70 -11.70
C ASP A 215 -18.91 -13.10 -11.16
N ALA A 216 -18.77 -14.11 -12.02
CA ALA A 216 -18.92 -15.52 -11.64
C ALA A 216 -17.88 -15.96 -10.60
N LEU A 217 -16.64 -15.45 -10.68
CA LEU A 217 -15.62 -15.67 -9.65
C LEU A 217 -16.08 -15.07 -8.32
N ILE A 218 -16.46 -13.79 -8.30
CA ILE A 218 -16.87 -13.07 -7.08
C ILE A 218 -18.07 -13.75 -6.41
N GLU A 219 -19.10 -14.10 -7.19
CA GLU A 219 -20.28 -14.82 -6.70
C GLU A 219 -19.92 -16.19 -6.12
N SER A 220 -19.04 -16.94 -6.80
CA SER A 220 -18.60 -18.26 -6.34
C SER A 220 -17.81 -18.17 -5.04
N LEU A 221 -16.92 -17.18 -4.90
CA LEU A 221 -16.16 -16.97 -3.67
C LEU A 221 -17.09 -16.59 -2.50
N ARG A 222 -18.04 -15.67 -2.72
CA ARG A 222 -19.02 -15.26 -1.69
C ARG A 222 -19.91 -16.41 -1.25
N SER A 223 -20.52 -17.12 -2.21
CA SER A 223 -21.47 -18.21 -1.91
C SER A 223 -20.83 -19.37 -1.13
N LYS A 224 -19.53 -19.62 -1.35
CA LYS A 224 -18.76 -20.65 -0.64
C LYS A 224 -18.02 -20.12 0.61
N GLY A 225 -18.13 -18.82 0.92
CA GLY A 225 -17.46 -18.20 2.07
C GLY A 225 -15.92 -18.16 1.95
N LEU A 226 -15.40 -18.13 0.73
CA LEU A 226 -13.97 -18.13 0.43
C LEU A 226 -13.41 -16.70 0.45
N LEU A 227 -12.17 -16.56 0.93
CA LEU A 227 -11.47 -15.28 0.91
C LEU A 227 -10.68 -15.10 -0.38
N TYR A 228 -10.49 -13.84 -0.79
CA TYR A 228 -9.65 -13.47 -1.93
C TYR A 228 -8.35 -12.81 -1.44
N ALA A 229 -7.19 -13.39 -1.75
CA ALA A 229 -5.89 -12.85 -1.38
C ALA A 229 -5.29 -11.99 -2.50
N SER A 230 -5.07 -10.70 -2.24
CA SER A 230 -4.44 -9.76 -3.17
C SER A 230 -2.97 -9.47 -2.80
N PRO A 231 -1.99 -9.82 -3.65
CA PRO A 231 -0.58 -9.53 -3.42
C PRO A 231 -0.24 -8.03 -3.57
N GLU A 232 0.37 -7.41 -2.56
CA GLU A 232 0.52 -5.95 -2.50
C GLU A 232 1.45 -5.33 -3.57
N PHE A 233 2.45 -6.06 -4.06
CA PHE A 233 3.48 -5.55 -4.99
C PHE A 233 3.40 -6.13 -6.40
N VAL A 234 2.43 -6.99 -6.66
CA VAL A 234 2.26 -7.65 -7.97
C VAL A 234 1.08 -7.03 -8.68
N LYS A 235 1.29 -6.56 -9.91
CA LYS A 235 0.20 -6.08 -10.75
C LYS A 235 -0.47 -7.26 -11.44
N ILE A 236 -1.59 -7.69 -10.89
CA ILE A 236 -2.40 -8.77 -11.46
C ILE A 236 -3.61 -8.13 -12.16
N GLY A 237 -3.79 -8.44 -13.44
CA GLY A 237 -4.94 -8.00 -14.20
C GLY A 237 -6.23 -8.52 -13.58
N GLY A 238 -7.09 -7.61 -13.11
CA GLY A 238 -8.45 -7.92 -12.64
C GLY A 238 -8.54 -7.84 -11.13
N ASP A 239 -7.41 -7.79 -10.45
CA ASP A 239 -7.32 -7.69 -9.00
C ASP A 239 -8.05 -6.45 -8.46
N SER A 240 -7.80 -5.28 -9.05
CA SER A 240 -8.46 -4.04 -8.64
C SER A 240 -9.97 -4.03 -8.85
N ASN A 241 -10.48 -4.82 -9.80
CA ASN A 241 -11.92 -4.99 -10.01
C ASN A 241 -12.53 -5.81 -8.86
N VAL A 242 -11.94 -6.97 -8.54
CA VAL A 242 -12.38 -7.82 -7.42
C VAL A 242 -12.35 -7.05 -6.10
N LEU A 243 -11.26 -6.33 -5.84
CA LEU A 243 -11.10 -5.56 -4.61
C LEU A 243 -12.11 -4.40 -4.47
N ARG A 244 -12.63 -3.87 -5.58
CA ARG A 244 -13.66 -2.81 -5.58
C ARG A 244 -15.05 -3.38 -5.39
N GLU A 245 -15.36 -4.47 -6.07
CA GLU A 245 -16.70 -5.08 -6.09
C GLU A 245 -16.94 -5.99 -4.88
N ALA A 246 -15.88 -6.58 -4.33
CA ALA A 246 -15.93 -7.53 -3.22
C ALA A 246 -14.88 -7.27 -2.11
N PRO A 247 -14.84 -6.06 -1.54
CA PRO A 247 -13.93 -5.74 -0.43
C PRO A 247 -14.23 -6.54 0.84
N ASP A 248 -15.45 -7.08 0.98
CA ASP A 248 -15.94 -7.87 2.11
C ASP A 248 -15.29 -9.26 2.21
N ILE A 249 -14.72 -9.79 1.12
CA ILE A 249 -14.00 -11.08 1.10
C ILE A 249 -12.50 -10.92 0.83
N ALA A 250 -12.04 -9.69 0.58
CA ALA A 250 -10.66 -9.41 0.20
C ALA A 250 -9.72 -9.28 1.40
N VAL A 251 -8.54 -9.87 1.29
CA VAL A 251 -7.44 -9.79 2.25
C VAL A 251 -6.13 -9.49 1.54
N SER A 252 -5.36 -8.53 2.07
CA SER A 252 -4.05 -8.20 1.49
C SER A 252 -2.98 -9.19 1.92
N LEU A 253 -2.18 -9.63 0.94
CA LEU A 253 -1.08 -10.57 1.09
C LEU A 253 0.25 -9.88 0.83
N HIS A 254 1.24 -10.14 1.69
CA HIS A 254 2.63 -9.73 1.47
C HIS A 254 3.52 -10.93 1.19
N SER A 255 4.36 -10.82 0.17
CA SER A 255 5.43 -11.77 -0.15
C SER A 255 6.67 -10.97 -0.55
N ALA A 256 7.84 -11.42 -0.10
CA ALA A 256 9.12 -10.96 -0.63
C ALA A 256 9.63 -11.93 -1.72
N GLN A 257 10.44 -11.46 -2.65
CA GLN A 257 11.10 -12.34 -3.63
C GLN A 257 12.33 -13.00 -3.00
N THR A 258 12.59 -14.27 -3.34
CA THR A 258 13.73 -15.02 -2.78
C THR A 258 15.06 -14.31 -3.04
N ALA A 259 15.28 -13.81 -4.26
CA ALA A 259 16.49 -13.06 -4.63
C ALA A 259 16.70 -11.76 -3.82
N GLU A 260 15.65 -11.19 -3.23
CA GLU A 260 15.77 -10.07 -2.30
C GLU A 260 16.13 -10.56 -0.90
N LEU A 261 15.50 -11.65 -0.44
CA LEU A 261 15.74 -12.24 0.88
C LEU A 261 17.17 -12.75 1.04
N ASP A 262 17.75 -13.34 -0.01
CA ASP A 262 19.13 -13.86 -0.02
C ASP A 262 20.18 -12.78 0.29
N ARG A 263 19.84 -11.50 0.10
CA ARG A 263 20.72 -10.35 0.32
C ARG A 263 20.51 -9.69 1.69
N MET A 264 19.54 -10.14 2.47
CA MET A 264 19.12 -9.53 3.72
C MET A 264 19.51 -10.40 4.91
N ALA A 265 19.88 -9.76 6.03
CA ALA A 265 20.07 -10.50 7.28
C ALA A 265 18.70 -11.00 7.81
N SER A 266 18.67 -12.13 8.52
CA SER A 266 17.42 -12.71 9.04
C SER A 266 16.60 -11.72 9.90
N SER A 267 17.27 -10.86 10.67
CA SER A 267 16.60 -9.81 11.45
C SER A 267 15.90 -8.76 10.58
N GLU A 268 16.48 -8.42 9.43
CA GLU A 268 15.90 -7.48 8.47
C GLU A 268 14.69 -8.09 7.76
N ILE A 269 14.77 -9.40 7.45
CA ILE A 269 13.63 -10.16 6.92
C ILE A 269 12.47 -10.16 7.92
N VAL A 270 12.76 -10.46 9.20
CA VAL A 270 11.75 -10.40 10.28
C VAL A 270 11.12 -9.01 10.35
N GLU A 271 11.93 -7.94 10.39
CA GLU A 271 11.42 -6.56 10.43
C GLU A 271 10.51 -6.26 9.23
N ARG A 272 10.90 -6.67 8.02
CA ARG A 272 10.12 -6.46 6.79
C ARG A 272 8.73 -7.10 6.87
N TYR A 273 8.63 -8.35 7.29
CA TYR A 273 7.36 -9.06 7.43
C TYR A 273 6.52 -8.50 8.58
N VAL A 274 7.13 -8.20 9.74
CA VAL A 274 6.43 -7.57 10.87
C VAL A 274 5.84 -6.22 10.46
N ARG A 275 6.59 -5.40 9.69
CA ARG A 275 6.10 -4.13 9.15
C ARG A 275 5.01 -4.31 8.10
N ALA A 276 5.03 -5.38 7.32
CA ALA A 276 3.93 -5.70 6.41
C ALA A 276 2.60 -5.88 7.16
N GLY A 277 2.61 -6.68 8.23
CA GLY A 277 1.44 -6.87 9.08
C GLY A 277 1.07 -5.59 9.85
N ARG A 278 2.04 -4.94 10.47
CA ARG A 278 1.81 -3.80 11.37
C ARG A 278 1.48 -2.50 10.62
N GLU A 279 2.31 -2.10 9.66
CA GLU A 279 2.25 -0.78 9.03
C GLU A 279 1.46 -0.74 7.71
N ARG A 280 1.17 -1.90 7.11
CA ARG A 280 0.55 -1.98 5.77
C ARG A 280 -0.73 -2.82 5.72
N ASN A 281 -1.22 -3.24 6.89
CA ASN A 281 -2.47 -3.98 7.07
C ASN A 281 -2.55 -5.31 6.28
N CYS A 282 -1.41 -5.92 5.92
CA CYS A 282 -1.40 -7.25 5.33
C CYS A 282 -1.89 -8.27 6.36
N ARG A 283 -2.87 -9.09 6.01
CA ARG A 283 -3.45 -10.12 6.90
C ARG A 283 -2.90 -11.51 6.57
N ILE A 284 -2.31 -11.70 5.40
CA ILE A 284 -1.57 -12.91 5.03
C ILE A 284 -0.11 -12.54 4.73
N LEU A 285 0.83 -13.25 5.34
CA LEU A 285 2.26 -13.14 5.07
C LEU A 285 2.74 -14.44 4.47
N LEU A 286 3.00 -14.43 3.16
CA LEU A 286 3.58 -15.56 2.44
C LEU A 286 5.09 -15.56 2.64
N LEU A 287 5.54 -16.42 3.54
CA LEU A 287 6.93 -16.63 3.88
C LEU A 287 7.61 -17.46 2.80
N ARG A 288 8.86 -17.11 2.53
CA ARG A 288 9.76 -17.88 1.66
C ARG A 288 11.06 -18.17 2.40
N PRO A 289 11.68 -19.32 2.17
CA PRO A 289 12.99 -19.62 2.76
C PRO A 289 14.00 -18.56 2.33
N ALA A 290 14.84 -18.11 3.28
CA ALA A 290 15.90 -17.14 3.01
C ALA A 290 17.18 -17.81 2.48
N THR A 291 17.29 -19.13 2.63
CA THR A 291 18.36 -19.95 2.07
C THR A 291 17.86 -21.39 1.97
N PHE A 292 18.37 -22.10 0.97
CA PHE A 292 18.19 -23.55 0.83
C PHE A 292 19.48 -24.33 1.14
N SER A 293 20.58 -23.63 1.42
CA SER A 293 21.94 -24.19 1.43
C SER A 293 22.55 -24.25 2.83
N SER A 294 21.76 -24.20 3.90
CA SER A 294 22.26 -24.39 5.27
C SER A 294 22.23 -25.86 5.70
N GLU A 295 22.87 -26.20 6.83
CA GLU A 295 22.87 -27.56 7.37
C GLU A 295 21.47 -28.01 7.85
N ALA A 296 20.64 -27.07 8.32
CA ALA A 296 19.30 -27.34 8.83
C ALA A 296 18.28 -26.30 8.31
N PRO A 297 17.99 -26.28 7.00
CA PRO A 297 17.28 -25.15 6.36
C PRO A 297 15.80 -25.06 6.77
N LEU A 298 15.16 -26.18 7.11
CA LEU A 298 13.82 -26.18 7.72
C LEU A 298 13.83 -25.54 9.12
N GLU A 299 14.86 -25.80 9.91
CA GLU A 299 14.95 -25.24 11.26
C GLU A 299 15.23 -23.73 11.20
N ASP A 300 16.07 -23.29 10.26
CA ASP A 300 16.29 -21.87 10.00
C ASP A 300 15.01 -21.18 9.53
N PHE A 301 14.24 -21.84 8.66
CA PHE A 301 12.93 -21.33 8.22
C PHE A 301 11.90 -21.27 9.38
N ALA A 302 11.90 -22.29 10.25
CA ALA A 302 11.09 -22.31 11.46
C ALA A 302 11.48 -21.18 12.44
N LYS A 303 12.78 -20.95 12.64
CA LYS A 303 13.30 -19.81 13.43
C LYS A 303 12.88 -18.47 12.84
N LEU A 304 12.93 -18.33 11.51
CA LEU A 304 12.46 -17.14 10.82
C LEU A 304 10.96 -16.91 11.05
N ALA A 305 10.14 -17.94 10.86
CA ALA A 305 8.69 -17.88 11.09
C ALA A 305 8.37 -17.53 12.55
N GLY A 306 9.07 -18.15 13.51
CA GLY A 306 8.96 -17.85 14.94
C GLY A 306 9.36 -16.40 15.27
N GLY A 307 10.45 -15.91 14.68
CA GLY A 307 10.88 -14.51 14.83
C GLY A 307 9.84 -13.50 14.31
N ILE A 308 9.19 -13.82 13.18
CA ILE A 308 8.09 -13.01 12.64
C ILE A 308 6.88 -13.06 13.56
N ARG A 309 6.47 -14.26 14.01
CA ARG A 309 5.37 -14.45 14.96
C ARG A 309 5.58 -13.61 16.22
N ASP A 310 6.75 -13.74 16.85
CA ASP A 310 7.07 -13.05 18.09
C ASP A 310 7.18 -11.53 17.87
N GLY A 311 7.72 -11.09 16.73
CA GLY A 311 7.76 -9.70 16.32
C GLY A 311 6.36 -9.07 16.12
N LEU A 312 5.42 -9.83 15.56
CA LEU A 312 4.02 -9.42 15.40
C LEU A 312 3.34 -9.29 16.76
N ILE A 313 3.50 -10.28 17.65
CA ILE A 313 2.93 -10.26 19.01
C ILE A 313 3.48 -9.09 19.83
N ARG A 314 4.79 -8.87 19.83
CA ARG A 314 5.42 -7.70 20.49
C ARG A 314 4.92 -6.38 19.95
N SER A 315 4.54 -6.34 18.67
CA SER A 315 3.97 -5.15 18.02
C SER A 315 2.47 -4.97 18.27
N GLY A 316 1.84 -5.85 19.05
CA GLY A 316 0.41 -5.81 19.36
C GLY A 316 -0.50 -6.38 18.27
N ALA A 317 0.04 -7.08 17.27
CA ALA A 317 -0.73 -7.85 16.31
C ALA A 317 -1.01 -9.26 16.85
N GLY A 318 -2.14 -9.84 16.46
CA GLY A 318 -2.44 -11.24 16.76
C GLY A 318 -1.92 -12.14 15.65
N VAL A 319 -1.55 -13.38 15.98
CA VAL A 319 -1.26 -14.41 14.97
C VAL A 319 -2.42 -15.40 14.93
N GLY A 320 -3.01 -15.60 13.76
CA GLY A 320 -4.20 -16.42 13.59
C GLY A 320 -4.82 -16.27 12.21
N PRO A 321 -5.98 -16.91 11.95
CA PRO A 321 -6.61 -16.91 10.65
C PRO A 321 -6.89 -15.49 10.14
N ALA A 322 -6.39 -15.16 8.95
CA ALA A 322 -6.70 -13.94 8.24
C ALA A 322 -8.22 -13.80 8.02
N ARG A 323 -8.71 -12.59 8.25
CA ARG A 323 -10.10 -12.17 8.05
C ARG A 323 -10.14 -10.86 7.26
N PRO A 324 -11.20 -10.59 6.50
CA PRO A 324 -11.42 -9.28 5.87
C PRO A 324 -11.68 -8.23 6.94
N PHE A 325 -11.47 -6.95 6.60
CA PHE A 325 -11.81 -5.85 7.51
C PHE A 325 -13.33 -5.68 7.62
N ALA A 326 -13.80 -5.35 8.83
CA ALA A 326 -15.21 -5.02 9.02
C ALA A 326 -15.61 -3.83 8.14
N PRO A 327 -16.83 -3.81 7.58
CA PRO A 327 -17.29 -2.70 6.77
C PRO A 327 -17.24 -1.41 7.58
N VAL A 328 -16.56 -0.41 7.02
CA VAL A 328 -16.43 0.90 7.66
C VAL A 328 -17.67 1.72 7.31
N GLN A 329 -18.39 2.17 8.33
CA GLN A 329 -19.51 3.09 8.12
C GLN A 329 -19.02 4.38 7.46
N THR A 330 -19.53 4.66 6.28
CA THR A 330 -19.29 5.90 5.55
C THR A 330 -20.57 6.73 5.51
N LEU A 331 -20.42 8.05 5.49
CA LEU A 331 -21.53 8.97 5.28
C LEU A 331 -21.44 9.47 3.83
N PRO A 332 -22.41 9.17 2.95
CA PRO A 332 -22.27 9.44 1.51
C PRO A 332 -22.15 10.94 1.19
N PHE A 333 -22.75 11.81 2.01
CA PHE A 333 -22.68 13.27 1.87
C PHE A 333 -21.44 13.90 2.52
N LEU A 334 -20.62 13.13 3.23
CA LEU A 334 -19.50 13.68 4.01
C LEU A 334 -18.46 14.38 3.13
N PRO A 335 -18.00 13.84 1.99
CA PRO A 335 -17.01 14.56 1.18
C PRO A 335 -17.54 15.92 0.69
N ALA A 336 -18.81 15.99 0.28
CA ALA A 336 -19.46 17.24 -0.08
C ALA A 336 -19.51 18.23 1.09
N LEU A 337 -19.89 17.75 2.28
CA LEU A 337 -19.92 18.55 3.51
C LEU A 337 -18.53 19.08 3.89
N LEU A 338 -17.48 18.25 3.79
CA LEU A 338 -16.11 18.65 4.09
C LEU A 338 -15.59 19.70 3.09
N CYS A 339 -15.93 19.58 1.80
CA CYS A 339 -15.66 20.61 0.81
C CYS A 339 -16.39 21.93 1.13
N LEU A 340 -17.66 21.86 1.54
CA LEU A 340 -18.47 23.01 1.94
C LEU A 340 -17.85 23.73 3.16
N LEU A 341 -17.48 22.99 4.20
CA LEU A 341 -16.85 23.55 5.41
C LEU A 341 -15.45 24.10 5.13
N SER A 342 -14.74 23.55 4.14
CA SER A 342 -13.42 24.02 3.73
C SER A 342 -13.47 25.20 2.76
N ALA A 343 -14.63 25.52 2.17
CA ALA A 343 -14.76 26.58 1.18
C ALA A 343 -14.38 27.98 1.72
N PRO A 344 -14.77 28.40 2.95
CA PRO A 344 -14.29 29.66 3.50
C PRO A 344 -12.77 29.69 3.69
N VAL A 345 -12.18 28.57 4.12
CA VAL A 345 -10.72 28.43 4.27
C VAL A 345 -10.04 28.52 2.90
N ALA A 346 -10.61 27.90 1.87
CA ALA A 346 -10.14 27.96 0.49
C ALA A 346 -10.18 29.38 -0.07
N PHE A 347 -11.30 30.08 0.11
CA PHE A 347 -11.43 31.45 -0.32
C PHE A 347 -10.40 32.35 0.36
N PHE A 348 -10.25 32.24 1.68
CA PHE A 348 -9.27 33.03 2.43
C PHE A 348 -7.84 32.73 2.00
N ALA A 349 -7.47 31.44 1.88
CA ALA A 349 -6.14 31.04 1.48
C ALA A 349 -5.83 31.50 0.05
N ALA A 350 -6.74 31.27 -0.90
CA ALA A 350 -6.57 31.69 -2.27
C ALA A 350 -6.46 33.21 -2.41
N LEU A 351 -7.32 33.98 -1.75
CA LEU A 351 -7.26 35.45 -1.73
C LEU A 351 -5.95 35.94 -1.12
N ALA A 352 -5.51 35.29 -0.03
CA ALA A 352 -4.27 35.65 0.64
C ALA A 352 -3.02 35.33 -0.19
N ILE A 353 -3.09 34.45 -1.19
CA ILE A 353 -1.96 34.07 -2.05
C ILE A 353 -1.97 34.83 -3.37
N THR A 354 -3.11 34.90 -4.04
CA THR A 354 -3.23 35.48 -5.39
C THR A 354 -3.53 36.97 -5.38
N GLU A 355 -4.01 37.51 -4.26
CA GLU A 355 -4.51 38.88 -4.11
C GLU A 355 -5.64 39.23 -5.10
N ASN A 356 -6.23 38.23 -5.76
CA ASN A 356 -7.27 38.39 -6.77
C ASN A 356 -8.55 37.69 -6.32
N ARG A 357 -9.58 38.51 -6.03
CA ARG A 357 -10.89 38.02 -5.56
C ARG A 357 -11.56 37.09 -6.58
N SER A 358 -11.44 37.36 -7.88
CA SER A 358 -12.06 36.53 -8.92
C SER A 358 -11.43 35.14 -8.98
N VAL A 359 -10.10 35.05 -8.86
CA VAL A 359 -9.39 33.77 -8.82
C VAL A 359 -9.74 33.01 -7.53
N ALA A 360 -9.79 33.69 -6.38
CA ALA A 360 -10.19 33.08 -5.12
C ALA A 360 -11.62 32.53 -5.16
N SER A 361 -12.57 33.29 -5.71
CA SER A 361 -13.95 32.85 -5.92
C SER A 361 -14.01 31.65 -6.87
N LEU A 362 -13.29 31.69 -8.00
CA LEU A 362 -13.24 30.59 -8.96
C LEU A 362 -12.75 29.29 -8.31
N LEU A 363 -11.61 29.32 -7.62
CA LEU A 363 -11.05 28.14 -6.95
C LEU A 363 -11.99 27.58 -5.86
N THR A 364 -12.69 28.46 -5.16
CA THR A 364 -13.68 28.07 -4.14
C THR A 364 -14.90 27.42 -4.77
N VAL A 365 -15.41 27.99 -5.88
CA VAL A 365 -16.52 27.41 -6.64
C VAL A 365 -16.12 26.05 -7.22
N LEU A 366 -14.92 25.91 -7.76
CA LEU A 366 -14.42 24.62 -8.25
C LEU A 366 -14.35 23.56 -7.14
N LEU A 367 -13.91 23.94 -5.93
CA LEU A 367 -13.95 23.06 -4.76
C LEU A 367 -15.38 22.63 -4.41
N LEU A 368 -16.32 23.57 -4.41
CA LEU A 368 -17.74 23.29 -4.13
C LEU A 368 -18.38 22.40 -5.20
N ILE A 369 -18.10 22.62 -6.48
CA ILE A 369 -18.56 21.77 -7.58
C ILE A 369 -17.99 20.37 -7.44
N SER A 370 -16.68 20.26 -7.18
CA SER A 370 -16.04 18.97 -6.94
C SER A 370 -16.63 18.26 -5.71
N GLY A 371 -16.97 19.01 -4.66
CA GLY A 371 -17.66 18.51 -3.46
C GLY A 371 -19.07 18.03 -3.78
N ALA A 372 -19.90 18.83 -4.45
CA ALA A 372 -21.25 18.45 -4.83
C ALA A 372 -21.30 17.23 -5.75
N ALA A 373 -20.34 17.11 -6.68
CA ALA A 373 -20.21 15.95 -7.55
C ALA A 373 -19.95 14.64 -6.77
N THR A 374 -19.43 14.70 -5.54
CA THR A 374 -19.25 13.50 -4.70
C THR A 374 -20.56 12.88 -4.23
N LEU A 375 -21.68 13.62 -4.26
CA LEU A 375 -23.00 13.09 -3.90
C LEU A 375 -23.48 11.99 -4.85
N THR A 376 -22.97 11.96 -6.08
CA THR A 376 -23.24 10.89 -7.06
C THR A 376 -22.19 9.78 -7.03
N GLY A 377 -21.25 9.83 -6.09
CA GLY A 377 -20.07 8.95 -6.04
C GLY A 377 -18.95 9.36 -7.01
N ALA A 378 -19.18 10.32 -7.89
CA ALA A 378 -18.18 10.81 -8.82
C ALA A 378 -17.18 11.76 -8.13
N PHE A 379 -16.01 11.98 -8.73
CA PHE A 379 -15.05 13.02 -8.30
C PHE A 379 -14.48 12.93 -6.86
N VAL A 380 -14.75 11.87 -6.08
CA VAL A 380 -14.22 11.72 -4.70
C VAL A 380 -12.70 11.89 -4.64
N SER A 381 -11.96 11.28 -5.58
CA SER A 381 -10.51 11.44 -5.68
C SER A 381 -10.08 12.88 -6.01
N TYR A 382 -10.83 13.62 -6.83
CA TYR A 382 -10.52 15.01 -7.15
C TYR A 382 -10.81 15.95 -5.98
N ALA A 383 -11.90 15.72 -5.25
CA ALA A 383 -12.21 16.45 -4.02
C ALA A 383 -11.12 16.22 -2.96
N ALA A 384 -10.71 14.96 -2.77
CA ALA A 384 -9.59 14.61 -1.88
C ALA A 384 -8.29 15.30 -2.30
N LEU A 385 -7.97 15.35 -3.60
CA LEU A 385 -6.78 16.07 -4.10
C LEU A 385 -6.86 17.57 -3.84
N ALA A 386 -8.01 18.19 -4.09
CA ALA A 386 -8.21 19.62 -3.85
C ALA A 386 -8.01 19.97 -2.37
N LEU A 387 -8.57 19.16 -1.47
CA LEU A 387 -8.39 19.31 -0.01
C LEU A 387 -6.92 19.08 0.38
N ALA A 388 -6.28 18.04 -0.17
CA ALA A 388 -4.88 17.71 0.11
C ALA A 388 -3.92 18.84 -0.29
N VAL A 389 -4.26 19.63 -1.32
CA VAL A 389 -3.49 20.81 -1.73
C VAL A 389 -3.87 22.05 -0.91
N LEU A 390 -5.17 22.23 -0.66
CA LEU A 390 -5.72 23.39 0.04
C LEU A 390 -5.09 23.58 1.43
N PHE A 391 -5.09 22.55 2.27
CA PHE A 391 -4.70 22.71 3.68
C PHE A 391 -3.22 23.05 3.88
N PRO A 392 -2.25 22.45 3.17
CA PRO A 392 -0.87 22.93 3.20
C PRO A 392 -0.72 24.36 2.68
N VAL A 393 -1.50 24.80 1.68
CA VAL A 393 -1.48 26.20 1.22
C VAL A 393 -2.09 27.14 2.27
N ALA A 394 -3.18 26.74 2.92
CA ALA A 394 -3.78 27.48 4.04
C ALA A 394 -2.81 27.57 5.24
N ALA A 395 -2.06 26.49 5.51
CA ALA A 395 -1.02 26.48 6.54
C ALA A 395 0.09 27.50 6.25
N PHE A 396 0.37 27.84 4.98
CA PHE A 396 1.33 28.87 4.61
C PHE A 396 0.78 30.26 4.94
N VAL A 397 -0.49 30.50 4.66
CA VAL A 397 -1.16 31.74 5.04
C VAL A 397 -1.20 31.90 6.56
N VAL A 398 -1.43 30.81 7.31
CA VAL A 398 -1.35 30.82 8.78
C VAL A 398 0.08 31.09 9.24
N CYS A 399 1.08 30.48 8.59
CA CYS A 399 2.51 30.74 8.85
C CYS A 399 2.82 32.23 8.72
N GLU A 400 2.32 32.89 7.67
CA GLU A 400 2.55 34.32 7.45
C GLU A 400 1.71 35.24 8.34
N ARG A 401 0.46 34.93 8.63
CA ARG A 401 -0.45 35.89 9.28
C ARG A 401 -0.62 35.70 10.78
N LEU A 402 -0.25 34.54 11.33
CA LEU A 402 -0.34 34.31 12.77
C LEU A 402 0.82 35.01 13.50
N GLU A 403 0.45 35.92 14.39
CA GLU A 403 1.37 36.57 15.32
C GLU A 403 1.34 35.85 16.67
N ALA A 404 2.27 34.92 16.87
CA ALA A 404 2.43 34.19 18.11
C ALA A 404 3.90 33.77 18.31
N ALA A 405 4.21 33.24 19.49
CA ALA A 405 5.53 32.67 19.77
C ALA A 405 5.87 31.53 18.79
N LEU A 406 7.16 31.31 18.54
CA LEU A 406 7.64 30.32 17.57
C LEU A 406 7.02 28.92 17.79
N PRO A 407 6.96 28.34 19.02
CA PRO A 407 6.34 27.03 19.23
C PRO A 407 4.85 27.01 18.87
N VAL A 408 4.11 28.07 19.20
CA VAL A 408 2.68 28.19 18.91
C VAL A 408 2.44 28.28 17.41
N ARG A 409 3.25 29.06 16.68
CA ARG A 409 3.17 29.15 15.22
C ARG A 409 3.53 27.83 14.55
N PHE A 410 4.58 27.14 15.02
CA PHE A 410 4.96 25.82 14.53
C PHE A 410 3.80 24.83 14.66
N LEU A 411 3.20 24.74 15.85
CA LEU A 411 2.06 23.86 16.12
C LEU A 411 0.81 24.26 15.33
N ALA A 412 0.52 25.56 15.17
CA ALA A 412 -0.62 26.02 14.40
C ALA A 412 -0.50 25.68 12.90
N VAL A 413 0.67 25.90 12.30
CA VAL A 413 0.93 25.57 10.89
C VAL A 413 0.79 24.06 10.66
N SER A 414 1.45 23.26 11.50
CA SER A 414 1.36 21.79 11.40
C SER A 414 0.00 21.24 11.78
N GLY A 415 -0.74 21.91 12.68
CA GLY A 415 -2.12 21.60 13.01
C GLY A 415 -3.05 21.77 11.81
N VAL A 416 -2.92 22.86 11.04
CA VAL A 416 -3.72 23.06 9.81
C VAL A 416 -3.42 21.99 8.77
N SER A 417 -2.16 21.61 8.59
CA SER A 417 -1.79 20.48 7.71
C SER A 417 -2.32 19.14 8.22
N LEU A 418 -2.31 18.90 9.54
CA LEU A 418 -2.89 17.70 10.14
C LEU A 418 -4.41 17.63 9.91
N ILE A 419 -5.13 18.74 10.09
CA ILE A 419 -6.57 18.83 9.77
C ILE A 419 -6.81 18.44 8.31
N GLY A 420 -5.97 18.91 7.39
CA GLY A 420 -6.05 18.51 5.99
C GLY A 420 -5.85 17.02 5.75
N GLY A 421 -4.84 16.42 6.39
CA GLY A 421 -4.61 14.98 6.31
C GLY A 421 -5.76 14.16 6.90
N LEU A 422 -6.34 14.58 8.03
CA LEU A 422 -7.52 13.96 8.63
C LEU A 422 -8.75 14.08 7.72
N CYS A 423 -8.95 15.24 7.11
CA CYS A 423 -10.02 15.50 6.15
C CYS A 423 -9.92 14.57 4.94
N VAL A 424 -8.74 14.47 4.32
CA VAL A 424 -8.50 13.57 3.19
C VAL A 424 -8.65 12.11 3.59
N ALA A 425 -8.13 11.71 4.75
CA ALA A 425 -8.30 10.36 5.26
C ALA A 425 -9.77 10.02 5.48
N ALA A 426 -10.58 10.95 5.98
CA ALA A 426 -12.02 10.78 6.17
C ALA A 426 -12.77 10.66 4.83
N VAL A 427 -12.45 11.49 3.84
CA VAL A 427 -13.03 11.43 2.48
C VAL A 427 -12.75 10.10 1.80
N LEU A 428 -11.54 9.57 1.98
CA LEU A 428 -11.12 8.31 1.34
C LEU A 428 -11.36 7.07 2.22
N THR A 429 -12.07 7.21 3.35
CA THR A 429 -12.47 6.06 4.16
C THR A 429 -13.64 5.35 3.47
N SER A 430 -13.37 4.52 2.45
CA SER A 430 -14.34 3.54 1.91
C SER A 430 -13.70 2.15 1.82
N PRO A 431 -14.49 1.06 1.90
CA PRO A 431 -13.96 -0.31 1.96
C PRO A 431 -12.98 -0.66 0.84
N GLU A 432 -13.23 -0.18 -0.38
CA GLU A 432 -12.37 -0.41 -1.55
C GLU A 432 -10.95 0.20 -1.42
N TYR A 433 -10.78 1.30 -0.67
CA TYR A 433 -9.45 1.86 -0.42
C TYR A 433 -8.67 1.11 0.67
N PHE A 434 -9.35 0.44 1.61
CA PHE A 434 -8.68 -0.37 2.65
C PHE A 434 -8.00 -1.59 2.06
N VAL A 435 -8.66 -2.25 1.12
CA VAL A 435 -8.15 -3.46 0.47
C VAL A 435 -7.34 -3.17 -0.80
N ARG A 436 -7.09 -1.89 -1.12
CA ARG A 436 -6.35 -1.41 -2.31
C ARG A 436 -7.06 -1.59 -3.66
N GLY A 437 -8.38 -1.77 -3.67
CA GLY A 437 -9.19 -1.81 -4.90
C GLY A 437 -9.31 -0.46 -5.61
N ALA A 438 -9.10 0.63 -4.87
CA ALA A 438 -8.85 1.94 -5.42
C ALA A 438 -7.57 2.54 -4.83
N VAL A 439 -6.72 3.10 -5.69
CA VAL A 439 -5.52 3.84 -5.29
C VAL A 439 -5.75 5.31 -5.56
N PHE A 440 -5.43 6.17 -4.59
CA PHE A 440 -5.45 7.61 -4.80
C PHE A 440 -4.41 8.00 -5.86
N SER A 441 -4.86 8.26 -7.09
CA SER A 441 -3.98 8.61 -8.22
C SER A 441 -3.31 9.98 -8.06
N GLY A 442 -3.87 10.83 -7.19
CA GLY A 442 -3.40 12.18 -6.90
C GLY A 442 -2.21 12.26 -5.94
N VAL A 443 -1.63 11.15 -5.45
CA VAL A 443 -0.55 11.17 -4.44
C VAL A 443 0.60 12.10 -4.85
N LYS A 444 1.09 11.99 -6.10
CA LYS A 444 2.21 12.83 -6.59
C LYS A 444 1.84 14.31 -6.64
N LEU A 445 0.66 14.66 -7.15
CA LEU A 445 0.19 16.04 -7.21
C LEU A 445 -0.07 16.61 -5.81
N SER A 446 -0.64 15.82 -4.91
CA SER A 446 -0.86 16.20 -3.52
C SER A 446 0.44 16.47 -2.77
N LEU A 447 1.53 15.79 -3.15
CA LEU A 447 2.85 16.00 -2.58
C LEU A 447 3.60 17.19 -3.20
N LEU A 448 3.67 17.25 -4.53
CA LEU A 448 4.50 18.22 -5.24
C LEU A 448 3.81 19.58 -5.40
N GLY A 449 2.48 19.59 -5.56
CA GLY A 449 1.69 20.78 -5.79
C GLY A 449 1.87 21.85 -4.71
N PRO A 450 1.65 21.54 -3.42
CA PRO A 450 1.78 22.55 -2.36
C PRO A 450 3.22 23.04 -2.17
N ILE A 451 4.20 22.15 -2.33
CA ILE A 451 5.63 22.52 -2.26
C ILE A 451 5.95 23.54 -3.36
N ALA A 452 5.52 23.29 -4.59
CA ALA A 452 5.74 24.19 -5.72
C ALA A 452 4.99 25.52 -5.54
N LEU A 453 3.71 25.48 -5.14
CA LEU A 453 2.89 26.68 -4.93
C LEU A 453 3.46 27.58 -3.82
N VAL A 454 3.82 26.99 -2.67
CA VAL A 454 4.39 27.77 -1.56
C VAL A 454 5.81 28.21 -1.85
N GLY A 455 6.63 27.37 -2.51
CA GLY A 455 7.95 27.78 -2.97
C GLY A 455 7.88 28.98 -3.93
N ALA A 456 6.97 28.96 -4.89
CA ALA A 456 6.75 30.07 -5.82
C ALA A 456 6.22 31.32 -5.10
N ALA A 457 5.24 31.18 -4.21
CA ALA A 457 4.71 32.30 -3.43
C ALA A 457 5.80 32.93 -2.54
N ALA A 458 6.61 32.11 -1.88
CA ALA A 458 7.71 32.57 -1.05
C ALA A 458 8.82 33.25 -1.88
N PHE A 459 9.11 32.72 -3.07
CA PHE A 459 10.06 33.33 -4.01
C PHE A 459 9.61 34.72 -4.45
N VAL A 460 8.34 34.89 -4.82
CA VAL A 460 7.78 36.19 -5.21
C VAL A 460 7.78 37.16 -4.03
N ARG A 461 7.36 36.71 -2.83
CA ARG A 461 7.20 37.58 -1.65
C ARG A 461 8.49 38.00 -0.99
N TYR A 462 9.45 37.09 -0.87
CA TYR A 462 10.63 37.29 -0.02
C TYR A 462 11.95 37.35 -0.81
N ALA A 463 12.01 36.74 -2.01
CA ALA A 463 13.20 36.74 -2.85
C ALA A 463 13.13 37.71 -4.04
N GLY A 464 12.04 38.46 -4.19
CA GLY A 464 11.86 39.49 -5.22
C GLY A 464 11.34 38.97 -6.58
N GLY A 465 11.02 37.68 -6.69
CA GLY A 465 10.31 37.10 -7.84
C GLY A 465 11.08 37.12 -9.17
N TRP A 466 10.33 37.15 -10.28
CA TRP A 466 10.89 37.14 -11.65
C TRP A 466 11.91 38.26 -11.93
N PRO A 467 11.73 39.50 -11.44
CA PRO A 467 12.74 40.55 -11.59
C PRO A 467 14.12 40.19 -11.00
N SER A 468 14.16 39.39 -9.92
CA SER A 468 15.41 38.97 -9.29
C SER A 468 16.25 38.04 -10.17
N LEU A 469 15.66 37.36 -11.16
CA LEU A 469 16.40 36.53 -12.12
C LEU A 469 17.31 37.34 -13.04
N LYS A 470 17.09 38.65 -13.15
CA LYS A 470 17.93 39.58 -13.92
C LYS A 470 19.14 40.06 -13.13
N GLN A 471 19.21 39.76 -11.84
CA GLN A 471 20.35 40.13 -10.99
C GLN A 471 21.45 39.05 -11.09
N PRO A 472 22.74 39.44 -11.01
CA PRO A 472 23.83 38.47 -11.04
C PRO A 472 23.73 37.52 -9.85
N ALA A 473 23.61 36.22 -10.14
CA ALA A 473 23.55 35.16 -9.14
C ALA A 473 24.96 34.74 -8.71
N THR A 474 25.14 34.48 -7.41
CA THR A 474 26.39 33.88 -6.92
C THR A 474 26.44 32.39 -7.25
N TRP A 475 27.64 31.83 -7.42
CA TRP A 475 27.85 30.38 -7.62
C TRP A 475 27.22 29.54 -6.51
N LEU A 476 27.20 30.05 -5.27
CA LEU A 476 26.54 29.40 -4.14
C LEU A 476 25.02 29.34 -4.31
N GLN A 477 24.38 30.43 -4.75
CA GLN A 477 22.93 30.45 -5.01
C GLN A 477 22.55 29.53 -6.18
N LEU A 478 23.36 29.52 -7.24
CA LEU A 478 23.12 28.67 -8.41
C LEU A 478 23.26 27.18 -8.06
N SER A 479 24.33 26.81 -7.36
CA SER A 479 24.56 25.43 -6.91
C SER A 479 23.47 24.96 -5.94
N LEU A 480 23.06 25.81 -4.99
CA LEU A 480 21.98 25.50 -4.05
C LEU A 480 20.62 25.37 -4.76
N GLY A 481 20.33 26.25 -5.73
CA GLY A 481 19.13 26.15 -6.56
C GLY A 481 19.09 24.86 -7.37
N LEU A 482 20.21 24.47 -7.98
CA LEU A 482 20.34 23.21 -8.71
C LEU A 482 20.16 22.00 -7.78
N LEU A 483 20.75 22.05 -6.57
CA LEU A 483 20.60 21.00 -5.57
C LEU A 483 19.13 20.82 -5.14
N VAL A 484 18.41 21.92 -4.91
CA VAL A 484 16.98 21.88 -4.54
C VAL A 484 16.14 21.34 -5.69
N LEU A 485 16.43 21.77 -6.93
CA LEU A 485 15.74 21.27 -8.12
C LEU A 485 16.00 19.78 -8.33
N ALA A 486 17.25 19.33 -8.14
CA ALA A 486 17.62 17.92 -8.21
C ALA A 486 16.93 17.10 -7.10
N ALA A 487 16.90 17.61 -5.87
CA ALA A 487 16.19 16.98 -4.75
C ALA A 487 14.68 16.88 -5.00
N PHE A 488 14.08 17.93 -5.59
CA PHE A 488 12.66 17.94 -5.98
C PHE A 488 12.37 16.96 -7.13
N GLY A 489 13.25 16.90 -8.14
CA GLY A 489 13.17 15.92 -9.22
C GLY A 489 13.32 14.48 -8.72
N MET A 490 14.28 14.24 -7.81
CA MET A 490 14.46 12.93 -7.17
C MET A 490 13.23 12.54 -6.34
N LEU A 491 12.61 13.50 -5.62
CA LEU A 491 11.36 13.28 -4.91
C LEU A 491 10.24 12.86 -5.87
N ALA A 492 10.11 13.50 -7.04
CA ALA A 492 9.11 13.16 -8.05
C ALA A 492 9.31 11.76 -8.66
N ILE A 493 10.57 11.34 -8.84
CA ILE A 493 10.93 10.02 -9.38
C ILE A 493 10.73 8.92 -8.33
N ARG A 494 11.22 9.12 -7.10
CA ARG A 494 11.20 8.08 -6.04
C ARG A 494 9.85 7.88 -5.37
N THR A 495 8.93 8.85 -5.43
CA THR A 495 7.61 8.74 -4.77
C THR A 495 6.63 7.77 -5.42
N GLY A 496 7.04 7.05 -6.48
CA GLY A 496 6.24 6.03 -7.15
C GLY A 496 6.93 4.68 -7.38
N ASN A 497 8.17 4.47 -6.93
CA ASN A 497 8.88 3.20 -7.06
C ASN A 497 9.44 2.79 -5.69
N ASP A 498 8.82 1.79 -5.07
CA ASP A 498 9.42 1.06 -3.96
C ASP A 498 10.50 0.14 -4.55
N ASN A 499 11.72 0.66 -4.73
CA ASN A 499 12.87 -0.14 -5.10
C ASN A 499 13.80 -0.23 -3.87
N PRO A 500 13.76 -1.32 -3.07
CA PRO A 500 14.50 -1.44 -1.81
C PRO A 500 16.02 -1.61 -2.00
N SER A 501 16.50 -1.87 -3.21
CA SER A 501 17.81 -2.46 -3.47
C SER A 501 19.01 -1.49 -3.49
N ALA A 502 18.88 -0.27 -2.98
CA ALA A 502 19.96 0.73 -3.00
C ALA A 502 19.99 1.59 -1.72
N VAL A 503 19.99 0.93 -0.57
CA VAL A 503 20.10 1.57 0.75
C VAL A 503 21.50 1.28 1.29
N SER A 504 22.21 2.31 1.76
CA SER A 504 23.56 2.11 2.35
C SER A 504 23.48 1.43 3.71
N ASP A 505 24.52 0.67 4.10
CA ASP A 505 24.59 0.02 5.42
C ASP A 505 24.48 1.01 6.60
N LEU A 506 25.01 2.23 6.43
CA LEU A 506 24.85 3.31 7.42
C LEU A 506 23.39 3.74 7.57
N GLU A 507 22.66 3.79 6.46
CA GLU A 507 21.23 4.09 6.48
C GLU A 507 20.44 2.96 7.16
N LEU A 508 20.79 1.69 6.94
CA LEU A 508 20.18 0.55 7.63
C LEU A 508 20.42 0.58 9.14
N ARG A 509 21.65 0.88 9.59
CA ARG A 509 21.98 1.03 11.02
C ARG A 509 21.24 2.21 11.65
N PHE A 510 21.18 3.34 10.95
CA PHE A 510 20.43 4.51 11.41
C PHE A 510 18.94 4.20 11.56
N ARG A 511 18.37 3.47 10.58
CA ARG A 511 16.99 2.98 10.60
C ARG A 511 16.73 2.06 11.80
N ALA A 512 17.61 1.10 12.06
CA ALA A 512 17.51 0.20 13.21
C ALA A 512 17.59 0.95 14.56
N MET A 513 18.48 1.95 14.67
CA MET A 513 18.58 2.80 15.85
C MET A 513 17.28 3.57 16.10
N LEU A 514 16.69 4.13 15.04
CA LEU A 514 15.41 4.85 15.15
C LEU A 514 14.28 3.92 15.60
N ASP A 515 14.23 2.68 15.12
CA ASP A 515 13.19 1.72 15.53
C ASP A 515 13.35 1.22 16.96
N ALA A 516 14.59 1.11 17.45
CA ALA A 516 14.86 0.76 18.83
C ALA A 516 14.45 1.90 19.80
N LEU A 517 14.61 3.15 19.37
CA LEU A 517 14.36 4.34 20.21
C LEU A 517 12.94 4.89 20.07
N LEU A 518 12.29 4.68 18.92
CA LEU A 518 10.97 5.24 18.58
C LEU A 518 9.99 4.12 18.25
N TYR A 519 8.78 4.20 18.82
CA TYR A 519 7.72 3.23 18.58
C TYR A 519 7.29 3.14 17.10
N VAL A 520 7.34 4.26 16.36
CA VAL A 520 7.11 4.35 14.90
C VAL A 520 8.15 5.28 14.30
N ARG A 521 8.83 4.82 13.25
CA ARG A 521 9.83 5.61 12.53
C ARG A 521 9.18 6.81 11.82
N PRO A 522 9.62 8.06 12.07
CA PRO A 522 9.20 9.20 11.30
C PRO A 522 9.79 9.15 9.88
N ARG A 523 9.13 9.77 8.90
CA ARG A 523 9.70 9.83 7.54
C ARG A 523 10.93 10.71 7.54
N THR A 524 12.05 10.18 7.04
CA THR A 524 13.36 10.86 7.03
C THR A 524 13.33 12.27 6.47
N LYS A 525 12.63 12.47 5.35
CA LYS A 525 12.46 13.80 4.72
C LYS A 525 11.69 14.80 5.59
N GLU A 526 10.75 14.34 6.41
CA GLU A 526 9.91 15.20 7.25
C GLU A 526 10.69 15.64 8.49
N PHE A 527 11.36 14.70 9.18
CA PHE A 527 12.04 15.00 10.43
C PHE A 527 13.43 15.62 10.25
N LEU A 528 14.19 15.30 9.19
CA LEU A 528 15.52 15.87 8.95
C LEU A 528 15.49 17.20 8.20
N ILE A 529 14.51 17.39 7.32
CA ILE A 529 14.48 18.55 6.41
C ILE A 529 13.23 19.38 6.66
N GLY A 530 12.03 18.81 6.46
CA GLY A 530 10.77 19.54 6.49
C GLY A 530 10.50 20.33 7.79
N HIS A 531 10.27 19.63 8.90
CA HIS A 531 9.93 20.28 10.17
C HIS A 531 11.08 21.14 10.74
N PRO A 532 12.36 20.74 10.66
CA PRO A 532 13.45 21.61 11.07
C PRO A 532 13.50 22.92 10.27
N MET A 533 13.30 22.85 8.95
CA MET A 533 13.28 24.05 8.12
C MET A 533 12.07 24.93 8.40
N LEU A 534 10.92 24.39 8.83
CA LEU A 534 9.82 25.22 9.29
C LEU A 534 10.22 26.10 10.49
N VAL A 535 10.92 25.52 11.48
CA VAL A 535 11.40 26.29 12.64
C VAL A 535 12.37 27.39 12.20
N VAL A 536 13.32 27.06 11.32
CA VAL A 536 14.27 28.03 10.75
C VAL A 536 13.54 29.13 9.97
N SER A 537 12.55 28.79 9.14
CA SER A 537 11.72 29.75 8.41
C SER A 537 11.00 30.71 9.34
N LEU A 538 10.39 30.22 10.42
CA LEU A 538 9.70 31.06 11.39
C LEU A 538 10.66 32.06 12.06
N GLY A 539 11.87 31.62 12.37
CA GLY A 539 12.93 32.47 12.90
C GLY A 539 13.42 33.53 11.90
N LEU A 540 13.73 33.12 10.67
CA LEU A 540 14.15 34.02 9.59
C LEU A 540 13.05 35.04 9.26
N MET A 541 11.78 34.63 9.31
CA MET A 541 10.65 35.52 9.11
C MET A 541 10.54 36.59 10.20
N ALA A 542 10.85 36.26 11.46
CA ALA A 542 10.91 37.25 12.52
C ALA A 542 12.03 38.28 12.28
N LEU A 543 13.21 37.84 11.83
CA LEU A 543 14.31 38.76 11.47
C LEU A 543 13.96 39.63 10.26
N HIS A 544 13.30 39.07 9.25
CA HIS A 544 12.87 39.79 8.06
C HIS A 544 11.87 40.90 8.43
N ARG A 545 10.90 40.62 9.30
CA ARG A 545 9.94 41.61 9.83
C ARG A 545 10.59 42.70 10.67
N SER A 546 11.67 42.36 11.38
CA SER A 546 12.47 43.32 12.16
C SER A 546 13.30 44.28 11.28
N GLY A 547 13.23 44.17 9.95
CA GLY A 547 13.88 45.08 9.00
C GLY A 547 15.09 44.49 8.26
N ASN A 548 15.54 43.28 8.62
CA ASN A 548 16.67 42.64 7.94
C ASN A 548 16.24 42.02 6.60
N ARG A 549 16.13 42.83 5.54
CA ARG A 549 15.69 42.35 4.22
C ARG A 549 16.67 41.37 3.55
N LYS A 550 17.94 41.34 3.97
CA LYS A 550 18.98 40.46 3.39
C LYS A 550 18.68 38.97 3.58
N VAL A 551 17.87 38.59 4.58
CA VAL A 551 17.50 37.18 4.80
C VAL A 551 16.36 36.68 3.90
N GLY A 552 15.76 37.53 3.06
CA GLY A 552 14.58 37.20 2.26
C GLY A 552 14.75 35.99 1.34
N GLY A 553 15.89 35.89 0.62
CA GLY A 553 16.19 34.73 -0.22
C GLY A 553 16.34 33.43 0.56
N TRP A 554 17.02 33.48 1.71
CA TRP A 554 17.16 32.33 2.61
C TRP A 554 15.83 31.92 3.24
N LEU A 555 14.97 32.88 3.56
CA LEU A 555 13.62 32.63 4.03
C LEU A 555 12.77 31.91 2.97
N ALA A 556 12.83 32.35 1.72
CA ALA A 556 12.11 31.71 0.61
C ALA A 556 12.54 30.25 0.42
N LEU A 557 13.86 30.00 0.44
CA LEU A 557 14.40 28.65 0.35
C LEU A 557 13.98 27.78 1.54
N ALA A 558 14.14 28.29 2.76
CA ALA A 558 13.75 27.55 3.96
C ALA A 558 12.25 27.20 3.95
N LEU A 559 11.39 28.12 3.48
CA LEU A 559 9.95 27.87 3.33
C LEU A 559 9.64 26.78 2.29
N ALA A 560 10.34 26.77 1.16
CA ALA A 560 10.17 25.72 0.15
C ALA A 560 10.53 24.34 0.73
N LEU A 561 11.64 24.24 1.47
CA LEU A 561 12.04 23.00 2.15
C LEU A 561 11.10 22.63 3.30
N ALA A 562 10.59 23.61 4.05
CA ALA A 562 9.65 23.40 5.14
C ALA A 562 8.35 22.73 4.67
N TRP A 563 7.91 23.05 3.45
CA TRP A 563 6.69 22.48 2.87
C TRP A 563 6.79 21.01 2.50
N ILE A 564 8.00 20.44 2.42
CA ILE A 564 8.20 18.99 2.35
C ILE A 564 7.61 18.32 3.60
N GLY A 565 7.81 18.93 4.77
CA GLY A 565 7.26 18.45 6.05
C GLY A 565 5.75 18.63 6.14
N GLN A 566 5.24 19.81 5.81
CA GLN A 566 3.80 20.11 5.93
C GLN A 566 2.95 19.28 4.96
N THR A 567 3.42 19.14 3.72
CA THR A 567 2.76 18.26 2.76
C THR A 567 2.96 16.78 3.11
N GLY A 568 4.08 16.44 3.75
CA GLY A 568 4.36 15.11 4.29
C GLY A 568 3.33 14.65 5.32
N ILE A 569 2.87 15.56 6.20
CA ILE A 569 1.79 15.26 7.17
C ILE A 569 0.53 14.79 6.44
N VAL A 570 0.06 15.56 5.45
CA VAL A 570 -1.12 15.20 4.65
C VAL A 570 -0.90 13.89 3.93
N ASN A 571 0.23 13.77 3.23
CA ASN A 571 0.57 12.56 2.47
C ASN A 571 0.66 11.31 3.35
N THR A 572 1.13 11.41 4.59
CA THR A 572 1.16 10.30 5.56
C THR A 572 -0.23 9.77 5.85
N LEU A 573 -1.24 10.64 5.93
CA LEU A 573 -2.63 10.25 6.18
C LEU A 573 -3.40 9.85 4.91
N CYS A 574 -2.87 10.17 3.71
CA CYS A 574 -3.39 9.67 2.43
C CYS A 574 -3.08 8.18 2.18
N HIS A 575 -2.12 7.58 2.90
CA HIS A 575 -1.82 6.14 2.78
C HIS A 575 -2.75 5.30 3.63
N LEU A 576 -3.88 4.93 3.06
CA LEU A 576 -5.00 4.27 3.76
C LEU A 576 -4.68 2.84 4.21
N HIS A 577 -3.70 2.20 3.58
CA HIS A 577 -3.19 0.89 4.00
C HIS A 577 -2.42 0.94 5.33
N THR A 578 -1.94 2.11 5.76
CA THR A 578 -1.32 2.28 7.07
C THR A 578 -2.40 2.55 8.11
N PRO A 579 -2.43 1.83 9.25
CA PRO A 579 -3.35 2.12 10.34
C PRO A 579 -3.32 3.59 10.75
N LEU A 580 -4.50 4.16 11.02
CA LEU A 580 -4.64 5.58 11.36
C LEU A 580 -3.79 5.94 12.59
N SER A 581 -3.76 5.06 13.59
CA SER A 581 -2.94 5.24 14.81
C SER A 581 -1.44 5.32 14.53
N ILE A 582 -0.93 4.49 13.62
CA ILE A 582 0.47 4.50 13.21
C ILE A 582 0.77 5.78 12.43
N GLY A 583 -0.12 6.19 11.51
CA GLY A 583 0.02 7.46 10.78
C GLY A 583 0.08 8.68 11.71
N LEU A 584 -0.83 8.77 12.68
CA LEU A 584 -0.84 9.85 13.67
C LEU A 584 0.39 9.85 14.57
N THR A 585 0.82 8.68 15.04
CA THR A 585 2.03 8.56 15.85
C THR A 585 3.27 8.99 15.07
N ARG A 586 3.36 8.62 13.78
CA ARG A 586 4.43 9.03 12.88
C ARG A 586 4.51 10.55 12.74
N VAL A 587 3.36 11.22 12.57
CA VAL A 587 3.28 12.69 12.51
C VAL A 587 3.73 13.31 13.83
N ALA A 588 3.23 12.81 14.96
CA ALA A 588 3.59 13.34 16.28
C ALA A 588 5.09 13.22 16.57
N VAL A 589 5.66 12.03 16.34
CA VAL A 589 7.11 11.78 16.50
C VAL A 589 7.91 12.67 15.54
N GLY A 590 7.51 12.76 14.27
CA GLY A 590 8.19 13.60 13.28
C GLY A 590 8.19 15.08 13.64
N LEU A 591 7.08 15.61 14.14
CA LEU A 591 6.96 16.99 14.62
C LEU A 591 7.84 17.24 15.85
N MET A 592 7.85 16.31 16.80
CA MET A 592 8.66 16.43 18.02
C MET A 592 10.16 16.43 17.69
N THR A 593 10.64 15.40 16.99
CA THR A 593 12.05 15.27 16.64
C THR A 593 12.49 16.39 15.70
N GLY A 594 11.68 16.73 14.71
CA GLY A 594 11.97 17.80 13.77
C GLY A 594 11.92 19.19 14.39
N GLY A 595 11.03 19.41 15.38
CA GLY A 595 10.99 20.65 16.17
C GLY A 595 12.24 20.84 17.02
N ILE A 596 12.72 19.78 17.69
CA ILE A 596 13.96 19.81 18.49
C ILE A 596 15.17 20.10 17.59
N LEU A 597 15.33 19.37 16.50
CA LEU A 597 16.41 19.58 15.53
C LEU A 597 16.35 20.99 14.91
N GLY A 598 15.15 21.44 14.53
CA GLY A 598 14.93 22.79 14.01
C GLY A 598 15.29 23.88 15.01
N GLY A 599 14.95 23.69 16.29
CA GLY A 599 15.33 24.59 17.37
C GLY A 599 16.85 24.70 17.50
N ALA A 600 17.56 23.57 17.50
CA ALA A 600 19.03 23.55 17.54
C ALA A 600 19.64 24.27 16.33
N LEU A 601 19.16 23.97 15.11
CA LEU A 601 19.61 24.63 13.88
C LEU A 601 19.34 26.14 13.92
N TRP A 602 18.17 26.55 14.40
CA TRP A 602 17.84 27.96 14.52
C TRP A 602 18.74 28.69 15.53
N LEU A 603 19.09 28.07 16.66
CA LEU A 603 20.02 28.67 17.62
C LEU A 603 21.41 28.92 17.00
N VAL A 604 21.90 27.98 16.20
CA VAL A 604 23.17 28.13 15.47
C VAL A 604 23.06 29.23 14.40
N ALA A 605 22.02 29.18 13.56
CA ALA A 605 21.79 30.17 12.52
C ALA A 605 21.62 31.59 13.08
N ARG A 606 20.88 31.73 14.20
CA ARG A 606 20.69 33.01 14.90
C ARG A 606 22.02 33.58 15.39
N ARG A 607 22.97 32.76 15.86
CA ARG A 607 24.30 33.22 16.28
C ARG A 607 25.12 33.73 15.09
N ALA A 608 25.09 33.04 13.96
CA ALA A 608 25.79 33.45 12.74
C ALA A 608 25.19 34.73 12.11
N LEU A 609 23.89 34.96 12.30
CA LEU A 609 23.15 36.11 11.75
C LEU A 609 23.07 37.31 12.72
N ARG A 610 23.62 37.21 13.93
CA ARG A 610 23.81 38.39 14.78
C ARG A 610 24.81 39.31 14.06
N PRO A 611 24.50 40.60 13.88
CA PRO A 611 25.53 41.55 13.46
C PRO A 611 26.68 41.41 14.47
N GLY A 612 27.90 41.22 13.96
CA GLY A 612 29.08 41.12 14.81
C GLY A 612 29.08 42.28 15.80
N GLY A 613 29.24 41.95 17.08
CA GLY A 613 29.67 42.95 18.04
C GLY A 613 31.03 43.47 17.57
N ALA A 614 31.02 44.71 17.08
CA ALA A 614 32.08 45.64 17.41
C ALA A 614 31.73 46.22 18.79
#